data_AF-A0A834Y0X8-F1
#
_entry.id   AF-A0A834Y0X8-F1
#
_cell.length_a   1.000
_cell.length_b   1.000
_cell.length_c   1.000
_cell.angle_alpha   90.00
_cell.angle_beta   90.00
_cell.angle_gamma   90.00
#
_symmetry.space_group_name_H-M   'P 1'
#
loop_
_entity.id
_entity.type
_entity.pdbx_description
1 polymer ?
#
loop_
_entity_poly.entity_id
_entity_poly.type
_entity_poly.pdbx_seq_one_letter_code
_entity_poly.pdbx_strand_id
1 'polypeptide(L)'
;MFCKKCGVCQSFNQQNLNLTKFHIDGKIVKINCNICNYFLAIIYDDKIIDVNKIIDENIENGWRKVQLNRDKILYYILSQIIYPQIDTPKKDKYECYYDYCDKNDDVYLRWLDGKPVGFYTIKHKGTEIISCEKIYQMNTIDTAYIRSEYRNQGLGIEILHDVIKHYQDQDIGFSKPISDGMFQVLKKFLIKQKEYRLRFWEIEDGGTEGSAKLVWFILKKHFKN
;
A
#
# COMPACT_ATOMS: atom_id res chain seq x y z
N MET A 1 11.80 17.98 -18.71
CA MET A 1 12.05 17.34 -17.38
C MET A 1 13.32 16.51 -17.49
N PHE A 2 14.12 16.45 -16.43
CA PHE A 2 15.31 15.60 -16.38
C PHE A 2 14.92 14.17 -16.00
N CYS A 3 15.34 13.16 -16.78
CA CYS A 3 15.14 11.77 -16.42
C CYS A 3 16.29 11.27 -15.56
N LYS A 4 16.03 11.00 -14.27
CA LYS A 4 17.04 10.49 -13.33
C LYS A 4 17.59 9.11 -13.71
N LYS A 5 16.85 8.32 -14.51
CA LYS A 5 17.26 6.96 -14.90
C LYS A 5 18.28 6.95 -16.03
N CYS A 6 18.09 7.75 -17.08
CA CYS A 6 19.02 7.79 -18.22
C CYS A 6 19.94 9.03 -18.23
N GLY A 7 19.74 9.98 -17.32
CA GLY A 7 20.56 11.19 -17.22
C GLY A 7 20.36 12.21 -18.35
N VAL A 8 19.33 12.03 -19.19
CA VAL A 8 19.10 12.90 -20.36
C VAL A 8 17.93 13.86 -20.10
N CYS A 9 18.10 15.12 -20.54
CA CYS A 9 17.04 16.12 -20.60
C CYS A 9 16.48 16.17 -22.04
N GLN A 10 15.32 15.56 -22.29
CA GLN A 10 14.68 15.51 -23.62
C GLN A 10 13.14 15.58 -23.56
N SER A 11 12.53 15.50 -24.74
CA SER A 11 11.09 15.28 -24.94
C SER A 11 10.57 14.08 -24.15
N PHE A 12 9.30 14.15 -23.78
CA PHE A 12 8.63 13.16 -22.94
C PHE A 12 7.43 12.58 -23.68
N ASN A 13 7.15 11.31 -23.41
CA ASN A 13 5.94 10.66 -23.90
C ASN A 13 4.79 11.02 -22.95
N GLN A 14 3.66 11.44 -23.53
CA GLN A 14 2.43 11.72 -22.81
C GLN A 14 1.39 10.65 -23.12
N GLN A 15 0.82 10.08 -22.07
CA GLN A 15 -0.26 9.12 -22.16
C GLN A 15 -1.46 9.61 -21.35
N ASN A 16 -2.59 9.87 -22.00
CA ASN A 16 -3.84 10.15 -21.30
C ASN A 16 -4.27 8.92 -20.49
N LEU A 17 -4.60 9.12 -19.23
CA LEU A 17 -5.11 8.08 -18.34
C LEU A 17 -6.59 8.33 -18.07
N ASN A 18 -7.43 7.33 -18.32
CA ASN A 18 -8.82 7.34 -17.89
C ASN A 18 -8.94 6.57 -16.56
N LEU A 19 -9.06 7.31 -15.45
CA LEU A 19 -9.13 6.77 -14.09
C LEU A 19 -10.53 6.86 -13.47
N THR A 20 -11.58 7.10 -14.26
CA THR A 20 -12.96 7.20 -13.75
C THR A 20 -13.43 5.92 -13.06
N LYS A 21 -12.94 4.75 -13.50
CA LYS A 21 -13.17 3.46 -12.84
C LYS A 21 -12.64 3.39 -11.40
N PHE A 22 -11.74 4.28 -11.03
CA PHE A 22 -11.18 4.43 -9.69
C PHE A 22 -11.78 5.63 -8.94
N HIS A 23 -12.85 6.23 -9.46
CA HIS A 23 -13.49 7.43 -8.92
C HIS A 23 -12.50 8.60 -8.78
N ILE A 24 -11.66 8.75 -9.80
CA ILE A 24 -10.76 9.89 -9.97
C ILE A 24 -11.15 10.59 -11.28
N ASP A 25 -11.76 11.76 -11.12
CA ASP A 25 -12.18 12.61 -12.23
C ASP A 25 -11.14 13.70 -12.51
N GLY A 26 -11.10 14.16 -13.76
CA GLY A 26 -10.24 15.23 -14.24
C GLY A 26 -9.34 14.80 -15.39
N LYS A 27 -8.57 15.74 -15.93
CA LYS A 27 -7.63 15.48 -17.04
C LYS A 27 -6.32 14.96 -16.47
N ILE A 28 -6.07 13.67 -16.68
CA ILE A 28 -4.91 12.97 -16.12
C ILE A 28 -3.99 12.52 -17.25
N VAL A 29 -2.75 12.99 -17.23
CA VAL A 29 -1.73 12.64 -18.23
C VAL A 29 -0.50 12.07 -17.53
N LYS A 30 -0.14 10.83 -17.84
CA LYS A 30 1.12 10.22 -17.41
C LYS A 30 2.26 10.72 -18.29
N ILE A 31 3.34 11.17 -17.65
CA ILE A 31 4.57 11.58 -18.32
C ILE A 31 5.64 10.53 -18.09
N ASN A 32 6.16 9.97 -19.19
CA ASN A 32 7.32 9.08 -19.16
C ASN A 32 8.50 9.69 -19.92
N CYS A 33 9.71 9.27 -19.55
CA CYS A 33 10.90 9.53 -20.35
C CYS A 33 10.76 8.85 -21.72
N ASN A 34 10.95 9.59 -22.81
CA ASN A 34 10.81 9.04 -24.16
C ASN A 34 11.88 8.00 -24.53
N ILE A 35 13.00 7.97 -23.81
CA ILE A 35 14.13 7.06 -24.10
C ILE A 35 13.99 5.75 -23.33
N CYS A 36 13.87 5.80 -22.00
CA CYS A 36 13.89 4.62 -21.15
C CYS A 36 12.51 4.26 -20.58
N ASN A 37 11.45 4.96 -21.01
CA ASN A 37 10.07 4.81 -20.55
C ASN A 37 9.87 4.93 -19.04
N TYR A 38 10.84 5.52 -18.32
CA TYR A 38 10.76 5.72 -16.88
C TYR A 38 9.68 6.74 -16.54
N PHE A 39 8.85 6.43 -15.55
CA PHE A 39 7.82 7.34 -15.04
C PHE A 39 8.46 8.60 -14.44
N LEU A 40 7.96 9.78 -14.85
CA LEU A 40 8.47 11.07 -14.38
C LEU A 40 7.46 11.78 -13.48
N ALA A 41 6.21 11.90 -13.93
CA ALA A 41 5.15 12.60 -13.20
C ALA A 41 3.76 12.29 -13.78
N ILE A 42 2.72 12.72 -13.07
CA ILE A 42 1.36 12.87 -13.60
C ILE A 42 1.05 14.36 -13.72
N ILE A 43 0.39 14.77 -14.80
CA ILE A 43 -0.32 16.05 -14.88
C ILE A 43 -1.77 15.78 -14.48
N TYR A 44 -2.26 16.50 -13.48
CA TYR A 44 -3.64 16.47 -13.03
C TYR A 44 -4.22 17.88 -13.03
N ASP A 45 -5.19 18.14 -13.89
CA ASP A 45 -5.83 19.46 -14.05
C ASP A 45 -4.78 20.60 -14.09
N ASP A 46 -3.83 20.45 -15.01
CA ASP A 46 -2.70 21.35 -15.29
C ASP A 46 -1.64 21.47 -14.17
N LYS A 47 -1.76 20.69 -13.08
CA LYS A 47 -0.74 20.60 -12.02
C LYS A 47 0.14 19.38 -12.20
N ILE A 48 1.45 19.56 -12.07
CA ILE A 48 2.43 18.46 -12.15
C ILE A 48 2.60 17.83 -10.77
N ILE A 49 2.40 16.52 -10.69
CA ILE A 49 2.59 15.68 -9.51
C ILE A 49 3.78 14.76 -9.76
N ASP A 50 4.90 15.03 -9.12
CA ASP A 50 6.10 14.19 -9.08
C ASP A 50 6.29 13.67 -7.65
N VAL A 51 6.01 12.38 -7.43
CA VAL A 51 6.09 11.73 -6.10
C VAL A 51 7.48 11.73 -5.48
N ASN A 52 8.53 12.13 -6.22
CA ASN A 52 9.87 12.29 -5.67
C ASN A 52 10.12 13.68 -5.08
N LYS A 53 9.22 14.64 -5.34
CA LYS A 53 9.27 16.01 -4.82
C LYS A 53 8.29 16.19 -3.67
N ILE A 54 8.47 17.30 -2.94
CA ILE A 54 7.52 17.76 -1.93
C ILE A 54 6.20 18.06 -2.66
N ILE A 55 5.13 17.41 -2.23
CA ILE A 55 3.78 17.58 -2.78
C ILE A 55 2.98 18.57 -1.93
N ASP A 56 3.19 18.54 -0.61
CA ASP A 56 2.49 19.40 0.34
C ASP A 56 3.44 19.72 1.50
N GLU A 57 3.89 20.97 1.60
CA GLU A 57 4.84 21.40 2.64
C GLU A 57 4.20 21.55 4.03
N ASN A 58 2.87 21.64 4.08
CA ASN A 58 2.11 21.89 5.32
C ASN A 58 1.53 20.61 5.93
N ILE A 59 1.71 19.46 5.26
CA ILE A 59 1.21 18.18 5.76
C ILE A 59 2.15 17.61 6.82
N GLU A 60 1.60 17.24 7.97
CA GLU A 60 2.39 16.63 9.03
C GLU A 60 2.80 15.21 8.67
N ASN A 61 3.91 14.79 9.26
CA ASN A 61 4.42 13.43 9.13
C ASN A 61 3.48 12.43 9.81
N GLY A 62 3.06 11.40 9.08
CA GLY A 62 2.22 10.32 9.63
C GLY A 62 1.34 9.63 8.60
N TRP A 63 0.55 8.69 9.09
CA TRP A 63 -0.49 8.00 8.32
C TRP A 63 -1.73 8.89 8.23
N ARG A 64 -2.25 9.09 7.02
CA ARG A 64 -3.46 9.88 6.77
C ARG A 64 -4.38 9.15 5.79
N LYS A 65 -5.66 9.09 6.14
CA LYS A 65 -6.69 8.51 5.29
C LYS A 65 -6.83 9.32 4.00
N VAL A 66 -6.88 8.64 2.86
CA VAL A 66 -7.09 9.23 1.54
C VAL A 66 -8.53 9.71 1.44
N GLN A 67 -8.71 11.00 1.13
CA GLN A 67 -10.03 11.60 0.95
C GLN A 67 -10.12 12.41 -0.35
N LEU A 68 -9.07 13.15 -0.67
CA LEU A 68 -9.02 14.06 -1.81
C LEU A 68 -8.62 13.33 -3.10
N ASN A 69 -9.07 13.82 -4.26
CA ASN A 69 -8.67 13.27 -5.57
C ASN A 69 -7.15 13.31 -5.78
N ARG A 70 -6.48 14.36 -5.27
CA ARG A 70 -5.01 14.43 -5.24
C ARG A 70 -4.42 13.19 -4.58
N ASP A 71 -4.91 12.82 -3.40
CA ASP A 71 -4.37 11.71 -2.61
C ASP A 71 -4.69 10.36 -3.27
N LYS A 72 -5.86 10.22 -3.91
CA LYS A 72 -6.18 9.05 -4.74
C LYS A 72 -5.20 8.91 -5.92
N ILE A 73 -4.81 10.01 -6.56
CA ILE A 73 -3.79 10.00 -7.61
C ILE A 73 -2.44 9.59 -7.05
N LEU A 74 -2.05 10.08 -5.87
CA LEU A 74 -0.80 9.66 -5.22
C LEU A 74 -0.81 8.16 -4.90
N TYR A 75 -1.92 7.65 -4.37
CA TYR A 75 -2.10 6.22 -4.15
C TYR A 75 -2.02 5.44 -5.47
N TYR A 76 -2.70 5.88 -6.52
CA TYR A 76 -2.61 5.27 -7.86
C TYR A 76 -1.18 5.24 -8.39
N ILE A 77 -0.43 6.34 -8.26
CA ILE A 77 0.98 6.39 -8.66
C ILE A 77 1.78 5.36 -7.87
N LEU A 78 1.63 5.30 -6.55
CA LEU A 78 2.36 4.35 -5.72
C LEU A 78 2.02 2.89 -6.04
N SER A 79 0.72 2.56 -6.12
CA SER A 79 0.24 1.17 -6.26
C SER A 79 0.33 0.64 -7.70
N GLN A 80 0.01 1.46 -8.71
CA GLN A 80 -0.13 1.03 -10.10
C GLN A 80 1.06 1.43 -10.99
N ILE A 81 1.96 2.30 -10.52
CA ILE A 81 3.12 2.76 -11.32
C ILE A 81 4.43 2.46 -10.61
N ILE A 82 4.67 3.03 -9.43
CA ILE A 82 5.95 2.94 -8.73
C ILE A 82 6.20 1.50 -8.27
N TYR A 83 5.24 0.87 -7.59
CA TYR A 83 5.41 -0.49 -7.11
C TYR A 83 5.66 -1.48 -8.27
N PRO A 84 4.86 -1.52 -9.36
CA PRO A 84 5.12 -2.40 -10.49
C PRO A 84 6.44 -2.14 -11.23
N GLN A 85 6.86 -0.87 -11.40
CA GLN A 85 7.98 -0.50 -12.28
C GLN A 85 9.33 -0.34 -11.57
N ILE A 86 9.31 0.07 -10.31
CA ILE A 86 10.51 0.41 -9.53
C ILE A 86 10.74 -0.63 -8.43
N ASP A 87 9.69 -0.93 -7.66
CA ASP A 87 9.75 -1.89 -6.55
C ASP A 87 9.07 -3.21 -6.91
N THR A 88 9.32 -3.70 -8.13
CA THR A 88 8.57 -4.80 -8.75
C THR A 88 8.42 -6.01 -7.80
N PRO A 89 7.19 -6.54 -7.62
CA PRO A 89 6.92 -7.64 -6.71
C PRO A 89 7.73 -8.90 -7.05
N LYS A 90 8.25 -9.54 -6.01
CA LYS A 90 8.99 -10.79 -6.08
C LYS A 90 8.14 -11.97 -5.59
N LYS A 91 7.76 -12.85 -6.53
CA LYS A 91 6.96 -14.06 -6.22
C LYS A 91 7.64 -14.98 -5.21
N ASP A 92 8.96 -15.11 -5.27
CA ASP A 92 9.78 -15.87 -4.32
C ASP A 92 9.73 -15.33 -2.89
N LYS A 93 9.27 -14.09 -2.71
CA LYS A 93 9.07 -13.42 -1.41
C LYS A 93 7.60 -13.27 -1.04
N TYR A 94 6.73 -14.01 -1.74
CA TYR A 94 5.28 -13.94 -1.58
C TYR A 94 4.70 -12.54 -1.83
N GLU A 95 5.35 -11.75 -2.69
CA GLU A 95 4.82 -10.46 -3.15
C GLU A 95 4.02 -10.66 -4.45
N CYS A 96 2.91 -9.94 -4.59
CA CYS A 96 2.08 -9.93 -5.78
C CYS A 96 1.86 -8.49 -6.27
N TYR A 97 1.38 -8.35 -7.51
CA TYR A 97 0.86 -7.07 -7.98
C TYR A 97 -0.42 -6.74 -7.22
N TYR A 98 -0.58 -5.48 -6.84
CA TYR A 98 -1.79 -5.02 -6.19
C TYR A 98 -2.84 -4.64 -7.22
N ASP A 99 -4.04 -5.19 -7.05
CA ASP A 99 -5.22 -4.56 -7.62
C ASP A 99 -5.44 -3.19 -6.95
N TYR A 100 -6.20 -2.33 -7.63
CA TYR A 100 -6.59 -1.07 -7.03
C TYR A 100 -7.70 -1.32 -5.99
N CYS A 101 -7.70 -0.55 -4.90
CA CYS A 101 -8.67 -0.73 -3.82
C CYS A 101 -10.13 -0.62 -4.30
N ASP A 102 -11.03 -1.35 -3.63
CA ASP A 102 -12.46 -1.25 -3.89
C ASP A 102 -13.03 0.06 -3.35
N LYS A 103 -14.24 0.43 -3.80
CA LYS A 103 -14.89 1.69 -3.41
C LYS A 103 -15.07 1.85 -1.89
N ASN A 104 -15.30 0.74 -1.20
CA ASN A 104 -15.56 0.73 0.24
C ASN A 104 -14.29 0.53 1.08
N ASP A 105 -13.13 0.36 0.44
CA ASP A 105 -11.87 0.17 1.13
C ASP A 105 -11.35 1.51 1.65
N ASP A 106 -10.76 1.47 2.84
CA ASP A 106 -9.99 2.60 3.31
C ASP A 106 -8.56 2.51 2.79
N VAL A 107 -8.03 3.65 2.33
CA VAL A 107 -6.62 3.77 1.96
C VAL A 107 -5.97 4.79 2.88
N TYR A 108 -4.78 4.47 3.38
CA TYR A 108 -3.98 5.38 4.21
C TYR A 108 -2.63 5.61 3.53
N LEU A 109 -2.28 6.87 3.29
CA LEU A 109 -0.97 7.28 2.79
C LEU A 109 -0.04 7.62 3.95
N ARG A 110 1.22 7.20 3.86
CA ARG A 110 2.28 7.67 4.74
C ARG A 110 2.93 8.92 4.17
N TRP A 111 2.84 10.03 4.90
CA TRP A 111 3.46 11.31 4.55
C TRP A 111 4.74 11.52 5.35
N LEU A 112 5.86 11.78 4.69
CA LEU A 112 7.15 12.11 5.31
C LEU A 112 7.76 13.32 4.60
N ASP A 113 7.95 14.40 5.34
CA ASP A 113 8.48 15.70 4.89
C ASP A 113 7.80 16.19 3.61
N GLY A 114 6.46 16.14 3.62
CA GLY A 114 5.62 16.54 2.50
C GLY A 114 5.59 15.59 1.31
N LYS A 115 6.16 14.38 1.43
CA LYS A 115 6.19 13.36 0.37
C LYS A 115 5.37 12.13 0.75
N PRO A 116 4.64 11.53 -0.21
CA PRO A 116 4.00 10.23 0.01
C PRO A 116 5.04 9.10 -0.17
N VAL A 117 5.28 8.34 0.90
CA VAL A 117 6.35 7.32 0.95
C VAL A 117 5.85 5.87 1.00
N GLY A 118 4.54 5.68 1.17
CA GLY A 118 3.92 4.36 1.23
C GLY A 118 2.42 4.45 1.46
N PHE A 119 1.77 3.30 1.50
CA PHE A 119 0.35 3.17 1.80
C PHE A 119 0.04 1.84 2.48
N TYR A 120 -1.14 1.76 3.09
CA TYR A 120 -1.82 0.48 3.31
C TYR A 120 -3.33 0.64 3.05
N THR A 121 -4.01 -0.48 2.80
CA THR A 121 -5.46 -0.53 2.60
C THR A 121 -6.14 -1.40 3.63
N ILE A 122 -7.38 -1.06 3.99
CA ILE A 122 -8.23 -1.85 4.86
C ILE A 122 -9.50 -2.23 4.14
N LYS A 123 -9.79 -3.53 4.13
CA LYS A 123 -11.11 -4.07 3.83
C LYS A 123 -11.87 -4.22 5.15
N HIS A 124 -13.01 -3.55 5.25
CA HIS A 124 -13.78 -3.52 6.50
C HIS A 124 -14.52 -4.84 6.72
N LYS A 125 -14.62 -5.25 7.98
CA LYS A 125 -15.49 -6.35 8.40
C LYS A 125 -16.91 -6.14 7.87
N GLY A 126 -17.51 -7.20 7.31
CA GLY A 126 -18.83 -7.20 6.71
C GLY A 126 -18.86 -6.80 5.24
N THR A 127 -17.74 -6.36 4.67
CA THR A 127 -17.66 -6.07 3.22
C THR A 127 -17.73 -7.38 2.42
N GLU A 128 -18.53 -7.39 1.37
CA GLU A 128 -18.69 -8.52 0.46
C GLU A 128 -17.46 -8.71 -0.44
N ILE A 129 -17.08 -9.98 -0.62
CA ILE A 129 -16.04 -10.43 -1.52
C ILE A 129 -16.73 -10.84 -2.81
N ILE A 130 -16.64 -9.97 -3.81
CA ILE A 130 -17.34 -10.07 -5.11
C ILE A 130 -17.08 -11.43 -5.78
N SER A 131 -15.91 -12.02 -5.60
CA SER A 131 -15.50 -13.26 -6.25
C SER A 131 -16.08 -14.54 -5.62
N CYS A 132 -16.61 -14.49 -4.39
CA CYS A 132 -17.01 -15.72 -3.68
C CYS A 132 -18.25 -15.62 -2.78
N GLU A 133 -19.08 -14.57 -2.88
CA GLU A 133 -20.30 -14.37 -2.07
C GLU A 133 -20.05 -14.49 -0.54
N LYS A 134 -18.81 -14.24 -0.12
CA LYS A 134 -18.38 -14.24 1.29
C LYS A 134 -18.24 -12.82 1.79
N ILE A 135 -18.19 -12.65 3.11
CA ILE A 135 -17.89 -11.35 3.73
C ILE A 135 -16.63 -11.44 4.59
N TYR A 136 -15.89 -10.34 4.70
CA TYR A 136 -14.77 -10.23 5.62
C TYR A 136 -15.25 -10.35 7.08
N GLN A 137 -14.69 -11.30 7.84
CA GLN A 137 -15.06 -11.55 9.24
C GLN A 137 -14.31 -10.63 10.23
N MET A 138 -13.30 -9.90 9.74
CA MET A 138 -12.49 -8.94 10.49
C MET A 138 -11.95 -7.83 9.58
N ASN A 139 -11.58 -6.70 10.17
CA ASN A 139 -10.91 -5.64 9.41
C ASN A 139 -9.56 -6.16 8.94
N THR A 140 -9.29 -6.04 7.66
CA THR A 140 -8.19 -6.75 7.01
C THR A 140 -7.27 -5.77 6.30
N ILE A 141 -5.99 -5.79 6.66
CA ILE A 141 -4.94 -5.16 5.86
C ILE A 141 -4.78 -5.98 4.59
N ASP A 142 -5.28 -5.43 3.49
CA ASP A 142 -5.29 -6.15 2.22
C ASP A 142 -4.01 -5.91 1.42
N THR A 143 -3.57 -4.66 1.36
CA THR A 143 -2.30 -4.28 0.73
C THR A 143 -1.52 -3.35 1.64
N ALA A 144 -0.19 -3.49 1.65
CA ALA A 144 0.71 -2.65 2.42
C ALA A 144 2.03 -2.49 1.67
N TYR A 145 2.41 -1.24 1.41
CA TYR A 145 3.57 -0.91 0.60
C TYR A 145 4.33 0.26 1.18
N ILE A 146 5.65 0.11 1.29
CA ILE A 146 6.59 1.19 1.55
C ILE A 146 7.59 1.20 0.40
N ARG A 147 7.82 2.38 -0.17
CA ARG A 147 8.82 2.60 -1.21
C ARG A 147 10.20 2.12 -0.77
N SER A 148 10.94 1.43 -1.63
CA SER A 148 12.18 0.73 -1.26
C SER A 148 13.21 1.62 -0.59
N GLU A 149 13.36 2.87 -1.02
CA GLU A 149 14.29 3.83 -0.45
C GLU A 149 13.90 4.33 0.96
N TYR A 150 12.67 4.07 1.40
CA TYR A 150 12.17 4.39 2.74
C TYR A 150 12.01 3.14 3.64
N ARG A 151 12.37 1.94 3.15
CA ARG A 151 12.34 0.71 3.96
C ARG A 151 13.45 0.71 5.02
N ASN A 152 13.31 -0.18 6.01
CA ASN A 152 14.21 -0.32 7.17
C ASN A 152 14.25 0.86 8.14
N GLN A 153 13.29 1.79 8.05
CA GLN A 153 13.17 2.95 8.95
C GLN A 153 12.06 2.78 10.01
N GLY A 154 11.51 1.58 10.17
CA GLY A 154 10.43 1.31 11.12
C GLY A 154 9.00 1.55 10.59
N LEU A 155 8.84 2.09 9.39
CA LEU A 155 7.53 2.42 8.80
C LEU A 155 6.55 1.22 8.73
N GLY A 156 7.05 0.00 8.50
CA GLY A 156 6.19 -1.19 8.54
C GLY A 156 5.62 -1.48 9.94
N ILE A 157 6.39 -1.21 11.00
CA ILE A 157 5.90 -1.32 12.38
C ILE A 157 4.87 -0.21 12.66
N GLU A 158 5.08 0.98 12.11
CA GLU A 158 4.10 2.07 12.23
C GLU A 158 2.74 1.69 11.65
N ILE A 159 2.67 0.92 10.54
CA ILE A 159 1.40 0.38 10.02
C ILE A 159 0.66 -0.40 11.10
N LEU A 160 1.36 -1.29 11.82
CA LEU A 160 0.74 -2.11 12.87
C LEU A 160 0.22 -1.26 14.03
N HIS A 161 0.99 -0.25 14.45
CA HIS A 161 0.56 0.68 15.50
C HIS A 161 -0.66 1.48 15.06
N ASP A 162 -0.65 1.98 13.83
CA ASP A 162 -1.72 2.81 13.29
C ASP A 162 -3.02 2.01 13.16
N VAL A 163 -2.96 0.78 12.65
CA VAL A 163 -4.14 -0.09 12.55
C VAL A 163 -4.68 -0.49 13.93
N ILE A 164 -3.81 -0.82 14.89
CA ILE A 164 -4.23 -1.07 16.28
C ILE A 164 -4.96 0.14 16.88
N LYS A 165 -4.46 1.34 16.62
CA LYS A 165 -5.04 2.60 17.13
C LYS A 165 -6.45 2.84 16.56
N HIS A 166 -6.66 2.56 15.27
CA HIS A 166 -7.95 2.71 14.60
C HIS A 166 -8.97 1.64 15.02
N TYR A 167 -8.51 0.41 15.25
CA TYR A 167 -9.36 -0.75 15.54
C TYR A 167 -9.00 -1.34 16.90
N GLN A 168 -9.25 -0.57 17.95
CA GLN A 168 -8.97 -0.97 19.33
C GLN A 168 -9.77 -2.22 19.68
N ASP A 169 -9.11 -3.17 20.36
CA ASP A 169 -9.69 -4.44 20.84
C ASP A 169 -10.29 -5.37 19.77
N GLN A 170 -10.09 -5.08 18.48
CA GLN A 170 -10.53 -5.95 17.39
C GLN A 170 -9.40 -6.82 16.86
N ASP A 171 -9.76 -8.01 16.36
CA ASP A 171 -8.84 -8.81 15.56
C ASP A 171 -8.61 -8.17 14.19
N ILE A 172 -7.38 -8.28 13.71
CA ILE A 172 -6.94 -7.72 12.43
C ILE A 172 -6.48 -8.84 11.51
N GLY A 173 -7.10 -8.89 10.35
CA GLY A 173 -6.71 -9.79 9.27
C GLY A 173 -5.57 -9.20 8.44
N PHE A 174 -4.80 -10.08 7.82
CA PHE A 174 -3.93 -9.81 6.69
C PHE A 174 -4.36 -10.73 5.55
N SER A 175 -4.62 -10.16 4.38
CA SER A 175 -4.91 -10.96 3.19
C SER A 175 -3.71 -11.83 2.84
N LYS A 176 -3.97 -13.09 2.54
CA LYS A 176 -2.94 -14.01 2.05
C LYS A 176 -2.61 -13.72 0.57
N PRO A 177 -1.33 -13.79 0.15
CA PRO A 177 -0.17 -14.10 0.98
C PRO A 177 0.36 -12.89 1.76
N ILE A 178 0.79 -13.14 3.00
CA ILE A 178 1.63 -12.18 3.72
C ILE A 178 3.06 -12.29 3.15
N SER A 179 3.59 -11.18 2.64
CA SER A 179 4.96 -11.15 2.11
C SER A 179 6.00 -11.43 3.19
N ASP A 180 7.17 -11.94 2.80
CA ASP A 180 8.30 -12.16 3.73
C ASP A 180 8.64 -10.90 4.52
N GLY A 181 8.64 -9.75 3.84
CA GLY A 181 8.90 -8.45 4.46
C GLY A 181 7.90 -8.12 5.57
N MET A 182 6.61 -8.31 5.33
CA MET A 182 5.57 -8.08 6.33
C MET A 182 5.64 -9.11 7.45
N PHE A 183 5.95 -10.38 7.16
CA PHE A 183 6.19 -11.39 8.20
C PHE A 183 7.33 -11.00 9.13
N GLN A 184 8.44 -10.45 8.61
CA GLN A 184 9.53 -9.95 9.48
C GLN A 184 9.10 -8.76 10.35
N VAL A 185 8.25 -7.87 9.82
CA VAL A 185 7.67 -6.77 10.58
C VAL A 185 6.79 -7.31 11.72
N LEU A 186 5.85 -8.20 11.41
CA LEU A 186 4.96 -8.87 12.38
C LEU A 186 5.77 -9.63 13.45
N LYS A 187 6.81 -10.36 13.03
CA LYS A 187 7.73 -11.09 13.93
C LYS A 187 8.38 -10.15 14.93
N LYS A 188 9.02 -9.07 14.46
CA LYS A 188 9.69 -8.09 15.33
C LYS A 188 8.69 -7.44 16.28
N PHE A 189 7.52 -7.06 15.79
CA PHE A 189 6.47 -6.44 16.59
C PHE A 189 5.96 -7.38 17.70
N LEU A 190 5.58 -8.61 17.37
CA LEU A 190 5.00 -9.58 18.31
C LEU A 190 5.99 -10.19 19.31
N ILE A 191 7.30 -10.14 19.01
CA ILE A 191 8.34 -10.43 20.01
C ILE A 191 8.32 -9.35 21.10
N LYS A 192 8.26 -8.08 20.71
CA LYS A 192 8.36 -6.92 21.61
C LYS A 192 7.06 -6.65 22.37
N GLN A 193 5.92 -6.73 21.71
CA GLN A 193 4.60 -6.41 22.28
C GLN A 193 3.76 -7.69 22.36
N LYS A 194 3.88 -8.38 23.50
CA LYS A 194 3.34 -9.74 23.69
C LYS A 194 1.82 -9.75 23.79
N GLU A 195 1.24 -8.65 24.25
CA GLU A 195 -0.18 -8.39 24.39
C GLU A 195 -0.95 -8.49 23.06
N TYR A 196 -0.29 -8.24 21.92
CA TYR A 196 -0.90 -8.33 20.59
C TYR A 196 -0.74 -9.69 19.90
N ARG A 197 -0.13 -10.69 20.55
CA ARG A 197 0.16 -12.01 19.94
C ARG A 197 -1.09 -12.77 19.48
N LEU A 198 -2.25 -12.46 20.04
CA LEU A 198 -3.51 -13.07 19.66
C LEU A 198 -4.37 -12.19 18.72
N ARG A 199 -3.83 -11.05 18.24
CA ARG A 199 -4.61 -10.03 17.51
C ARG A 199 -4.47 -10.02 16.00
N PHE A 200 -3.47 -10.72 15.44
CA PHE A 200 -3.22 -10.72 14.00
C PHE A 200 -3.42 -12.10 13.38
N TRP A 201 -4.15 -12.11 12.27
CA TRP A 201 -4.57 -13.31 11.57
C TRP A 201 -4.19 -13.23 10.10
N GLU A 202 -3.58 -14.27 9.55
CA GLU A 202 -3.52 -14.47 8.10
C GLU A 202 -4.87 -15.03 7.67
N ILE A 203 -5.52 -14.42 6.69
CA ILE A 203 -6.84 -14.82 6.22
C ILE A 203 -6.87 -15.11 4.72
N GLU A 204 -7.62 -16.16 4.38
CA GLU A 204 -8.08 -16.51 3.05
C GLU A 204 -9.61 -16.39 3.04
N ASP A 205 -10.22 -16.10 1.89
CA ASP A 205 -11.68 -16.11 1.72
C ASP A 205 -12.47 -15.30 2.77
N GLY A 206 -11.94 -14.14 3.17
CA GLY A 206 -12.60 -13.28 4.17
C GLY A 206 -12.46 -13.74 5.61
N GLY A 207 -11.70 -14.80 5.89
CA GLY A 207 -11.46 -15.30 7.24
C GLY A 207 -12.64 -16.08 7.84
N THR A 208 -13.42 -16.75 7.00
CA THR A 208 -14.41 -17.76 7.43
C THR A 208 -13.76 -18.90 8.24
N GLU A 209 -14.57 -19.70 8.93
CA GLU A 209 -14.05 -20.81 9.74
C GLU A 209 -13.14 -21.75 8.93
N GLY A 210 -11.95 -22.03 9.45
CA GLY A 210 -10.91 -22.82 8.78
C GLY A 210 -10.04 -22.04 7.77
N SER A 211 -10.42 -20.81 7.39
CA SER A 211 -9.66 -19.96 6.45
C SER A 211 -8.89 -18.80 7.13
N ALA A 212 -8.79 -18.82 8.46
CA ALA A 212 -7.99 -17.89 9.24
C ALA A 212 -6.95 -18.63 10.11
N LYS A 213 -5.73 -18.09 10.17
CA LYS A 213 -4.62 -18.64 10.97
C LYS A 213 -3.98 -17.54 11.78
N LEU A 214 -3.82 -17.76 13.08
CA LEU A 214 -3.15 -16.80 13.94
C LEU A 214 -1.67 -16.63 13.52
N VAL A 215 -1.27 -15.41 13.16
CA VAL A 215 0.08 -15.08 12.67
C VAL A 215 1.15 -15.53 13.66
N TRP A 216 0.91 -15.34 14.96
CA TRP A 216 1.86 -15.76 15.98
C TRP A 216 2.16 -17.27 15.98
N PHE A 217 1.17 -18.10 15.66
CA PHE A 217 1.36 -19.55 15.56
C PHE A 217 2.10 -19.94 14.29
N ILE A 218 1.86 -19.24 13.18
CA ILE A 218 2.65 -19.39 11.95
C ILE A 218 4.11 -19.09 12.26
N LEU A 219 4.40 -17.93 12.85
CA LEU A 219 5.75 -17.52 13.24
C LEU A 219 6.44 -18.52 14.18
N LYS A 220 5.72 -19.04 15.20
CA LYS A 220 6.23 -20.07 16.12
C LYS A 220 6.70 -21.34 15.44
N LYS A 221 6.03 -21.78 14.37
CA LYS A 221 6.48 -22.93 13.58
C LYS A 221 7.79 -22.62 12.85
N HIS A 222 7.94 -21.40 12.32
CA HIS A 222 9.17 -20.96 11.66
C HIS A 222 10.36 -20.73 12.62
N PHE A 223 10.16 -20.58 13.93
CA PHE A 223 11.26 -20.50 14.90
C PHE A 223 11.84 -21.86 15.28
N LYS A 224 11.13 -22.97 14.99
CA LYS A 224 11.54 -24.33 15.37
C LYS A 224 12.26 -25.09 14.24
N ASN A 225 12.27 -24.51 13.04
CA ASN A 225 13.04 -24.97 11.88
C ASN A 225 14.25 -24.05 11.71
#